data_AF-A0AA46AIJ0-F1
#
_entry.id   AF-A0AA46AIJ0-F1
#
_cell.length_a   1.000
_cell.length_b   1.000
_cell.length_c   1.000
_cell.angle_alpha   90.00
_cell.angle_beta   90.00
_cell.angle_gamma   90.00
#
_symmetry.space_group_name_H-M   'P 1'
#
loop_
_entity.id
_entity.type
_entity.pdbx_description
1 polymer ?
#
loop_
_entity_poly.entity_id
_entity_poly.type
_entity_poly.pdbx_seq_one_letter_code
_entity_poly.pdbx_strand_id
1 'polypeptide(L)'
;MKKNILSLTILLLLAALLFHGCTGSTAENDHGHEHGDLPYEWSGELNLEIGTYEITFEESEDESMDLAFVLMDGSITDLEHHGQHVLEAEKEVIAADGTFTALPDYGYTLKLNPAGTHFYFTIEEAGRYMLFAEHLPEEFNLQFLGQTGEVLTPENQITH
;
A
#
# COMPACT_ATOMS: atom_id res chain seq x y z
N MET A 1 10.86 40.21 -34.49
CA MET A 1 12.24 40.25 -35.02
C MET A 1 13.21 40.62 -33.91
N LYS A 2 14.48 40.20 -34.01
CA LYS A 2 15.54 40.21 -32.96
C LYS A 2 15.39 39.06 -31.94
N LYS A 3 16.45 38.34 -31.56
CA LYS A 3 17.75 38.10 -32.24
C LYS A 3 18.44 36.89 -31.59
N ASN A 4 18.91 35.92 -32.36
CA ASN A 4 19.68 34.78 -31.83
C ASN A 4 21.12 35.22 -31.51
N ILE A 5 21.70 34.67 -30.44
CA ILE A 5 23.15 34.68 -30.19
C ILE A 5 23.56 33.28 -29.73
N LEU A 6 24.28 32.55 -30.59
CA LEU A 6 25.17 31.48 -30.14
C LEU A 6 26.46 32.11 -29.60
N SER A 7 27.10 31.46 -28.63
CA SER A 7 28.54 31.58 -28.43
C SER A 7 29.10 30.21 -28.04
N LEU A 8 30.27 29.85 -28.58
CA LEU A 8 30.83 28.50 -28.53
C LEU A 8 32.35 28.55 -28.40
N THR A 9 32.88 28.06 -27.27
CA THR A 9 34.30 27.78 -27.02
C THR A 9 34.38 26.72 -25.89
N ILE A 10 35.08 25.57 -25.94
CA ILE A 10 36.25 25.05 -26.70
C ILE A 10 37.56 25.78 -26.28
N LEU A 11 38.63 25.17 -25.74
CA LEU A 11 38.88 23.76 -25.29
C LEU A 11 39.64 23.77 -23.91
N LEU A 12 40.75 23.11 -23.49
CA LEU A 12 41.78 22.21 -24.07
C LEU A 12 42.61 21.48 -22.95
N LEU A 13 42.69 20.13 -22.93
CA LEU A 13 43.78 19.27 -22.36
C LEU A 13 44.05 19.24 -20.81
N LEU A 14 44.81 18.29 -20.19
CA LEU A 14 45.62 17.13 -20.66
C LEU A 14 45.56 15.91 -19.69
N ALA A 15 46.11 14.76 -20.13
CA ALA A 15 46.29 13.42 -19.52
C ALA A 15 47.15 13.37 -18.19
N ALA A 16 47.41 12.23 -17.52
CA ALA A 16 47.47 10.83 -18.01
C ALA A 16 47.36 9.68 -16.96
N LEU A 17 46.98 8.51 -17.49
CA LEU A 17 47.28 7.10 -17.16
C LEU A 17 48.10 6.73 -15.89
N LEU A 18 47.66 5.65 -15.22
CA LEU A 18 48.46 4.41 -15.04
C LEU A 18 47.55 3.16 -14.87
N PHE A 19 48.08 1.96 -15.10
CA PHE A 19 47.39 0.65 -15.05
C PHE A 19 47.83 -0.21 -13.83
N HIS A 20 47.39 -1.49 -13.78
CA HIS A 20 47.52 -2.54 -12.74
C HIS A 20 46.42 -2.48 -11.65
N GLY A 21 45.78 -3.58 -11.22
CA GLY A 21 45.87 -5.00 -11.60
C GLY A 21 44.66 -5.82 -11.11
N CYS A 22 44.61 -7.13 -11.39
CA CYS A 22 43.41 -7.98 -11.26
C CYS A 22 42.98 -8.35 -9.82
N THR A 23 41.76 -8.93 -9.72
CA THR A 23 41.05 -9.48 -8.53
C THR A 23 40.20 -8.47 -7.73
N GLY A 24 38.99 -8.79 -7.26
CA GLY A 24 38.17 -9.99 -7.50
C GLY A 24 36.94 -10.07 -6.59
N SER A 25 35.83 -10.60 -7.12
CA SER A 25 34.51 -10.85 -6.47
C SER A 25 33.65 -9.65 -6.03
N THR A 26 32.35 -9.80 -6.28
CA THR A 26 31.20 -9.23 -5.54
C THR A 26 31.29 -7.77 -5.09
N ALA A 27 30.85 -6.87 -5.96
CA ALA A 27 29.80 -5.94 -5.55
C ALA A 27 28.46 -6.56 -5.99
N GLU A 28 27.55 -6.84 -5.05
CA GLU A 28 26.09 -6.80 -5.20
C GLU A 28 25.49 -6.50 -3.80
N ASN A 29 24.33 -5.85 -3.79
CA ASN A 29 23.66 -5.16 -2.68
C ASN A 29 23.94 -5.60 -1.23
N ASP A 30 24.56 -4.69 -0.48
CA ASP A 30 24.31 -4.55 0.97
C ASP A 30 22.98 -3.82 1.16
N HIS A 31 21.86 -4.53 0.95
CA HIS A 31 20.55 -4.07 1.40
C HIS A 31 20.40 -4.41 2.88
N GLY A 32 21.05 -3.59 3.72
CA GLY A 32 20.66 -3.44 5.11
C GLY A 32 19.27 -2.83 5.16
N HIS A 33 18.23 -3.66 5.05
CA HIS A 33 16.88 -3.27 5.41
C HIS A 33 16.90 -2.91 6.90
N GLU A 34 16.81 -1.62 7.20
CA GLU A 34 16.42 -1.18 8.53
C GLU A 34 15.03 -1.76 8.76
N HIS A 35 14.92 -2.70 9.71
CA HIS A 35 13.64 -3.17 10.21
C HIS A 35 13.00 -2.05 11.04
N GLY A 36 12.51 -1.02 10.35
CA GLY A 36 11.33 -0.31 10.80
C GLY A 36 10.16 -1.29 10.82
N ASP A 37 9.20 -1.01 11.68
CA ASP A 37 8.00 -1.82 11.84
C ASP A 37 7.19 -1.83 10.52
N LEU A 38 6.45 -2.92 10.25
CA LEU A 38 5.67 -3.05 9.02
C LEU A 38 4.62 -1.93 8.92
N PRO A 39 4.24 -1.46 7.71
CA PRO A 39 3.18 -0.46 7.55
C PRO A 39 1.78 -1.04 7.78
N TYR A 40 1.69 -2.24 8.36
CA TYR A 40 0.47 -2.94 8.75
C TYR A 40 0.76 -3.88 9.92
N GLU A 41 -0.15 -3.93 10.89
CA GLU A 41 -0.10 -4.89 12.00
C GLU A 41 -0.99 -6.12 11.73
N TRP A 42 -1.95 -6.03 10.81
CA TRP A 42 -2.89 -7.11 10.47
C TRP A 42 -3.03 -7.33 8.96
N SER A 43 -3.26 -8.59 8.57
CA SER A 43 -3.82 -8.95 7.27
C SER A 43 -4.84 -10.09 7.35
N GLY A 44 -5.73 -10.18 6.36
CA GLY A 44 -6.75 -11.24 6.28
C GLY A 44 -7.49 -11.31 4.96
N GLU A 45 -7.95 -12.51 4.59
CA GLU A 45 -8.53 -12.79 3.27
C GLU A 45 -10.05 -12.66 3.24
N LEU A 46 -10.59 -11.98 2.22
CA LEU A 46 -12.02 -11.94 1.93
C LEU A 46 -12.30 -12.36 0.48
N ASN A 47 -13.25 -13.27 0.27
CA ASN A 47 -13.77 -13.59 -1.06
C ASN A 47 -14.94 -12.66 -1.39
N LEU A 48 -14.70 -11.68 -2.24
CA LEU A 48 -15.64 -10.60 -2.56
C LEU A 48 -16.21 -10.77 -3.97
N GLU A 49 -17.51 -10.59 -4.10
CA GLU A 49 -18.23 -10.56 -5.37
C GLU A 49 -18.43 -9.09 -5.79
N ILE A 50 -18.81 -8.85 -7.05
CA ILE A 50 -19.13 -7.48 -7.50
C ILE A 50 -20.30 -6.91 -6.69
N GLY A 51 -20.13 -5.71 -6.15
CA GLY A 51 -21.16 -5.02 -5.36
C GLY A 51 -20.57 -4.08 -4.30
N THR A 52 -21.44 -3.55 -3.44
CA THR A 52 -21.06 -2.59 -2.39
C THR A 52 -21.15 -3.24 -1.02
N TYR A 53 -20.14 -2.96 -0.20
CA TYR A 53 -19.87 -3.50 1.13
C TYR A 53 -19.68 -2.36 2.13
N GLU A 54 -19.76 -2.64 3.43
CA GLU A 54 -19.51 -1.65 4.50
C GLU A 54 -18.27 -2.01 5.32
N ILE A 55 -17.52 -1.01 5.78
CA ILE A 55 -16.48 -1.13 6.82
C ILE A 55 -16.94 -0.29 8.00
N THR A 56 -16.94 -0.85 9.20
CA THR A 56 -17.34 -0.14 10.43
C THR A 56 -16.22 -0.15 11.47
N PHE A 57 -15.95 1.03 12.03
CA PHE A 57 -15.06 1.27 13.16
C PHE A 57 -15.91 1.78 14.34
N GLU A 58 -15.67 1.30 15.55
CA GLU A 58 -16.24 1.86 16.79
C GLU A 58 -15.36 3.01 17.33
N GLU A 59 -15.47 3.35 18.63
CA GLU A 59 -14.72 4.43 19.29
C GLU A 59 -13.20 4.18 19.23
N SER A 60 -12.44 5.18 18.77
CA SER A 60 -10.98 5.15 18.63
C SER A 60 -10.38 6.54 18.89
N GLU A 61 -9.13 6.59 19.36
CA GLU A 61 -8.38 7.85 19.56
C GLU A 61 -7.64 8.32 18.28
N ASP A 62 -7.57 7.49 17.23
CA ASP A 62 -6.79 7.74 16.02
C ASP A 62 -7.55 8.54 14.94
N GLU A 63 -6.83 9.42 14.25
CA GLU A 63 -7.40 10.26 13.18
C GLU A 63 -7.59 9.50 11.84
N SER A 64 -6.98 8.32 11.68
CA SER A 64 -7.12 7.48 10.49
C SER A 64 -6.66 6.04 10.68
N MET A 65 -7.07 5.19 9.74
CA MET A 65 -6.51 3.86 9.47
C MET A 65 -6.15 3.79 7.97
N ASP A 66 -4.93 3.41 7.63
CA ASP A 66 -4.58 2.98 6.28
C ASP A 66 -5.03 1.52 6.03
N LEU A 67 -5.65 1.27 4.88
CA LEU A 67 -6.16 -0.05 4.46
C LEU A 67 -5.86 -0.30 2.98
N ALA A 68 -5.33 -1.48 2.64
CA ALA A 68 -5.06 -1.89 1.27
C ALA A 68 -5.82 -3.14 0.84
N PHE A 69 -6.09 -3.24 -0.47
CA PHE A 69 -6.77 -4.35 -1.12
C PHE A 69 -5.87 -4.97 -2.20
N VAL A 70 -5.46 -6.23 -2.02
CA VAL A 70 -4.58 -6.96 -2.93
C VAL A 70 -5.34 -8.15 -3.53
N LEU A 71 -5.47 -8.21 -4.86
CA LEU A 71 -6.24 -9.28 -5.53
C LEU A 71 -5.36 -10.51 -5.77
N MET A 72 -5.71 -11.66 -5.18
CA MET A 72 -4.95 -12.90 -5.32
C MET A 72 -5.34 -13.68 -6.59
N ASP A 73 -4.96 -13.15 -7.77
CA ASP A 73 -5.13 -13.82 -9.06
C ASP A 73 -4.10 -14.96 -9.30
N GLY A 74 -3.05 -15.01 -8.47
CA GLY A 74 -1.93 -15.96 -8.56
C GLY A 74 -0.69 -15.43 -9.29
N SER A 75 -0.64 -14.14 -9.65
CA SER A 75 0.55 -13.47 -10.20
C SER A 75 1.57 -13.07 -9.13
N ILE A 76 1.10 -12.75 -7.92
CA ILE A 76 1.92 -12.35 -6.76
C ILE A 76 2.53 -13.58 -6.10
N THR A 77 3.86 -13.59 -5.93
CA THR A 77 4.61 -14.72 -5.33
C THR A 77 4.97 -14.53 -3.87
N ASP A 78 5.00 -13.28 -3.40
CA ASP A 78 5.29 -12.87 -2.03
C ASP A 78 4.25 -11.81 -1.67
N LEU A 79 3.28 -12.20 -0.85
CA LEU A 79 2.06 -11.42 -0.64
C LEU A 79 2.24 -10.38 0.45
N GLU A 80 3.03 -10.69 1.49
CA GLU A 80 3.36 -9.79 2.61
C GLU A 80 4.24 -8.63 2.12
N HIS A 81 5.32 -8.93 1.37
CA HIS A 81 6.20 -7.90 0.80
C HIS A 81 5.50 -7.03 -0.26
N HIS A 82 4.52 -7.59 -0.99
CA HIS A 82 3.67 -6.81 -1.91
C HIS A 82 2.68 -5.92 -1.14
N GLY A 83 2.02 -6.44 -0.10
CA GLY A 83 1.14 -5.66 0.78
C GLY A 83 1.84 -4.48 1.44
N GLN A 84 3.07 -4.68 1.92
CA GLN A 84 3.95 -3.61 2.40
C GLN A 84 4.09 -2.50 1.35
N HIS A 85 4.49 -2.81 0.12
CA HIS A 85 4.67 -1.81 -0.93
C HIS A 85 3.37 -1.11 -1.37
N VAL A 86 2.22 -1.77 -1.30
CA VAL A 86 0.92 -1.15 -1.59
C VAL A 86 0.53 -0.12 -0.51
N LEU A 87 0.88 -0.38 0.77
CA LEU A 87 0.65 0.58 1.86
C LEU A 87 1.73 1.67 1.96
N GLU A 88 2.97 1.43 1.52
CA GLU A 88 4.02 2.45 1.38
C GLU A 88 3.77 3.45 0.24
N ALA A 89 2.84 3.14 -0.68
CA ALA A 89 2.53 3.95 -1.86
C ALA A 89 1.67 5.21 -1.57
N GLU A 90 1.41 6.01 -2.61
CA GLU A 90 0.47 7.13 -2.55
C GLU A 90 -0.98 6.62 -2.52
N LYS A 91 -1.64 6.81 -1.37
CA LYS A 91 -2.99 6.32 -1.05
C LYS A 91 -4.06 7.39 -1.30
N GLU A 92 -5.27 6.97 -1.67
CA GLU A 92 -6.41 7.90 -1.74
C GLU A 92 -6.96 8.18 -0.33
N VAL A 93 -7.12 9.46 0.03
CA VAL A 93 -7.65 9.86 1.36
C VAL A 93 -9.17 9.92 1.32
N ILE A 94 -9.83 8.97 1.98
CA ILE A 94 -11.29 8.88 2.07
C ILE A 94 -11.75 9.61 3.33
N ALA A 95 -12.66 10.58 3.17
CA ALA A 95 -13.28 11.28 4.29
C ALA A 95 -14.21 10.35 5.09
N ALA A 96 -14.35 10.60 6.39
CA ALA A 96 -15.26 9.91 7.29
C ALA A 96 -16.69 9.82 6.72
N ASP A 97 -17.38 8.70 6.95
CA ASP A 97 -18.73 8.40 6.45
C ASP A 97 -18.81 8.42 4.90
N GLY A 98 -17.67 8.17 4.24
CA GLY A 98 -17.44 8.28 2.80
C GLY A 98 -17.66 6.99 2.01
N THR A 99 -17.46 7.11 0.69
CA THR A 99 -17.68 6.02 -0.28
C THR A 99 -16.53 5.94 -1.28
N PHE A 100 -16.05 4.74 -1.61
CA PHE A 100 -14.97 4.55 -2.60
C PHE A 100 -15.15 3.27 -3.44
N THR A 101 -14.34 3.12 -4.49
CA THR A 101 -14.21 1.88 -5.25
C THR A 101 -12.91 1.21 -4.81
N ALA A 102 -12.97 -0.01 -4.30
CA ALA A 102 -11.79 -0.77 -3.89
C ALA A 102 -11.13 -1.41 -5.13
N LEU A 103 -10.13 -0.72 -5.65
CA LEU A 103 -9.25 -1.17 -6.74
C LEU A 103 -8.27 -2.26 -6.26
N PRO A 104 -7.94 -3.26 -7.10
CA PRO A 104 -6.81 -4.16 -6.89
C PRO A 104 -5.47 -3.43 -6.75
N ASP A 105 -4.61 -3.93 -5.87
CA ASP A 105 -3.25 -3.45 -5.59
C ASP A 105 -3.19 -1.96 -5.22
N TYR A 106 -4.18 -1.50 -4.43
CA TYR A 106 -4.30 -0.10 -4.04
C TYR A 106 -4.63 0.08 -2.55
N GLY A 107 -4.14 1.18 -1.99
CA GLY A 107 -4.31 1.55 -0.58
C GLY A 107 -5.08 2.86 -0.39
N TYR A 108 -5.76 2.98 0.75
CA TYR A 108 -6.65 4.07 1.11
C TYR A 108 -6.35 4.54 2.53
N THR A 109 -6.32 5.85 2.75
CA THR A 109 -6.27 6.44 4.10
C THR A 109 -7.69 6.80 4.53
N LEU A 110 -8.27 5.98 5.40
CA LEU A 110 -9.63 6.15 5.90
C LEU A 110 -9.63 7.13 7.08
N LYS A 111 -10.27 8.31 6.96
CA LYS A 111 -10.32 9.30 8.05
C LYS A 111 -11.43 9.00 9.06
N LEU A 112 -11.08 8.88 10.34
CA LEU A 112 -11.98 8.40 11.38
C LEU A 112 -12.63 9.55 12.17
N ASN A 113 -13.88 9.31 12.58
CA ASN A 113 -14.57 10.04 13.63
C ASN A 113 -14.30 9.34 14.99
N PRO A 114 -13.98 10.06 16.08
CA PRO A 114 -13.68 9.43 17.37
C PRO A 114 -14.81 8.58 18.00
N ALA A 115 -16.06 8.79 17.58
CA ALA A 115 -17.23 8.09 18.12
C ALA A 115 -17.69 6.88 17.27
N GLY A 116 -16.84 6.43 16.33
CA GLY A 116 -17.17 5.42 15.33
C GLY A 116 -17.43 6.00 13.94
N THR A 117 -17.08 5.22 12.92
CA THR A 117 -17.07 5.64 11.50
C THR A 117 -17.55 4.51 10.59
N HIS A 118 -18.29 4.86 9.55
CA HIS A 118 -18.71 3.92 8.51
C HIS A 118 -18.04 4.27 7.17
N PHE A 119 -17.80 3.28 6.31
CA PHE A 119 -17.36 3.49 4.92
C PHE A 119 -18.05 2.51 3.99
N TYR A 120 -18.42 2.96 2.80
CA TYR A 120 -18.99 2.08 1.77
C TYR A 120 -18.01 1.88 0.61
N PHE A 121 -17.52 0.65 0.44
CA PHE A 121 -16.59 0.32 -0.63
C PHE A 121 -17.27 -0.54 -1.71
N THR A 122 -16.99 -0.26 -2.96
CA THR A 122 -17.53 -1.02 -4.11
C THR A 122 -16.42 -1.84 -4.76
N ILE A 123 -16.68 -3.14 -4.93
CA ILE A 123 -15.83 -4.08 -5.65
C ILE A 123 -16.35 -4.17 -7.09
N GLU A 124 -15.51 -3.81 -8.07
CA GLU A 124 -15.84 -3.92 -9.50
C GLU A 124 -15.22 -5.18 -10.16
N GLU A 125 -14.27 -5.84 -9.50
CA GLU A 125 -13.65 -7.11 -9.92
C GLU A 125 -13.81 -8.16 -8.82
N ALA A 126 -14.61 -9.20 -9.08
CA ALA A 126 -14.86 -10.28 -8.12
C ALA A 126 -13.62 -11.19 -7.98
N GLY A 127 -13.29 -11.57 -6.74
CA GLY A 127 -12.15 -12.44 -6.46
C GLY A 127 -11.85 -12.58 -4.97
N ARG A 128 -10.75 -13.25 -4.67
CA ARG A 128 -10.23 -13.36 -3.31
C ARG A 128 -9.20 -12.28 -3.08
N TYR A 129 -9.49 -11.35 -2.18
CA TYR A 129 -8.61 -10.27 -1.79
C TYR A 129 -7.90 -10.61 -0.49
N MET A 130 -6.62 -10.27 -0.39
CA MET A 130 -5.95 -10.09 0.90
C MET A 130 -6.07 -8.61 1.26
N LEU A 131 -6.55 -8.32 2.46
CA LEU A 131 -6.59 -6.98 3.01
C LEU A 131 -5.43 -6.81 4.00
N PHE A 132 -4.85 -5.61 4.04
CA PHE A 132 -3.77 -5.23 4.95
C PHE A 132 -4.17 -3.93 5.65
N ALA A 133 -4.11 -3.88 6.99
CA ALA A 133 -4.54 -2.75 7.80
C ALA A 133 -3.40 -2.24 8.70
N GLU A 134 -3.26 -0.91 8.78
CA GLU A 134 -2.22 -0.21 9.57
C GLU A 134 -2.15 -0.74 11.02
N HIS A 135 -3.31 -0.89 11.66
CA HIS A 135 -3.46 -1.30 13.05
C HIS A 135 -4.34 -2.56 13.22
N LEU A 136 -4.31 -3.15 14.42
CA LEU A 136 -5.07 -4.36 14.74
C LEU A 136 -6.61 -4.14 14.74
N PRO A 137 -7.40 -5.02 14.10
CA PRO A 137 -8.88 -4.92 14.07
C PRO A 137 -9.55 -4.78 15.45
N GLU A 138 -8.98 -5.44 16.47
CA GLU A 138 -9.49 -5.44 17.84
C GLU A 138 -9.50 -4.06 18.50
N GLU A 139 -8.63 -3.14 18.09
CA GLU A 139 -8.51 -1.80 18.68
C GLU A 139 -9.67 -0.87 18.27
N PHE A 140 -10.32 -1.19 17.14
CA PHE A 140 -11.43 -0.44 16.56
C PHE A 140 -12.75 -1.21 16.56
N ASN A 141 -12.75 -2.47 17.03
CA ASN A 141 -13.81 -3.46 16.76
C ASN A 141 -14.19 -3.50 15.26
N LEU A 142 -13.16 -3.49 14.40
CA LEU A 142 -13.26 -3.39 12.95
C LEU A 142 -14.09 -4.55 12.38
N GLN A 143 -15.14 -4.22 11.62
CA GLN A 143 -15.97 -5.22 10.94
C GLN A 143 -16.16 -4.87 9.47
N PHE A 144 -16.12 -5.89 8.62
CA PHE A 144 -16.52 -5.84 7.22
C PHE A 144 -17.92 -6.41 7.09
N LEU A 145 -18.87 -5.68 6.53
CA LEU A 145 -20.25 -6.14 6.32
C LEU A 145 -20.50 -6.43 4.84
N GLY A 146 -21.13 -7.58 4.59
CA GLY A 146 -21.56 -8.05 3.28
C GLY A 146 -22.73 -7.25 2.71
N GLN A 147 -23.09 -7.57 1.47
CA GLN A 147 -24.08 -6.82 0.68
C GLN A 147 -25.51 -6.86 1.28
N THR A 148 -25.76 -7.68 2.30
CA THR A 148 -27.04 -7.73 3.04
C THR A 148 -26.92 -7.34 4.52
N GLY A 149 -25.77 -6.82 4.97
CA GLY A 149 -25.49 -6.43 6.35
C GLY A 149 -25.03 -7.59 7.25
N GLU A 150 -24.63 -8.72 6.67
CA GLU A 150 -24.02 -9.84 7.37
C GLU A 150 -22.53 -9.56 7.67
N VAL A 151 -22.06 -9.87 8.88
CA VAL A 151 -20.63 -9.72 9.21
C VAL A 151 -19.81 -10.75 8.42
N LEU A 152 -18.87 -10.28 7.62
CA LEU A 152 -17.87 -11.10 6.94
C LEU A 152 -16.75 -11.43 7.94
N THR A 153 -16.33 -12.69 7.97
CA THR A 153 -15.17 -13.13 8.78
C THR A 153 -13.99 -13.35 7.83
N PRO A 154 -12.89 -12.58 7.95
CA PRO A 154 -11.69 -12.82 7.14
C PRO A 154 -11.07 -14.20 7.41
N GLU A 155 -10.67 -14.89 6.36
CA GLU A 155 -9.93 -16.15 6.41
C GLU A 155 -8.41 -15.88 6.57
N ASN A 156 -7.65 -16.91 6.97
CA ASN A 156 -6.17 -16.92 6.96
C ASN A 156 -5.46 -15.69 7.59
N GLN A 157 -6.05 -15.13 8.65
CA GLN A 157 -5.56 -13.89 9.26
C GLN A 157 -4.16 -14.02 9.87
N ILE A 158 -3.37 -12.94 9.78
CA ILE A 158 -2.03 -12.79 10.34
C ILE A 158 -1.98 -11.49 11.16
N THR A 159 -1.34 -11.54 12.32
CA THR A 159 -1.01 -10.41 13.19
C THR A 159 0.50 -10.42 13.47
N HIS A 160 1.15 -9.25 13.45
CA HIS A 160 2.61 -9.13 13.55
C HIS A 160 3.14 -8.84 14.97
#